data_AF-A0A368FXZ5-F1
#
_entry.id   AF-A0A368FXZ5-F1
#
_cell.length_a   1.000
_cell.length_b   1.000
_cell.length_c   1.000
_cell.angle_alpha   90.00
_cell.angle_beta   90.00
_cell.angle_gamma   90.00
#
_symmetry.space_group_name_H-M   'P 1'
#
loop_
_entity.id
_entity.type
_entity.pdbx_description
1 polymer ?
#
loop_
_entity_poly.entity_id
_entity_poly.type
_entity_poly.pdbx_seq_one_letter_code
_entity_poly.pdbx_strand_id
1 'polypeptide(L)'
;MIDAVEAKSADLGKRMRTVLAGNCARLEGLSPAAVEYSKKCVHFITHVMCSLTLGKQLSFEKADELHKEFQANQQLAMINTLPANVKSLFPKENLEFADSITESESKILKEVFDKHACFEQVGEMIDAVEAKSADLGKRMRTVLAGNCARLEGLSPAAVEYSKKCVHFITHVMCSLTLGKQLSFEKADELHKEFQKLSAADQAALKKANPDVQF
;
A
#
# COMPACT_ATOMS: atom_id res chain seq x y z
N MET A 1 -22.51 29.68 -4.60
CA MET A 1 -23.06 29.49 -3.23
C MET A 1 -22.58 30.58 -2.30
N ILE A 2 -21.27 30.74 -2.09
CA ILE A 2 -20.72 31.77 -1.19
C ILE A 2 -21.19 33.17 -1.59
N ASP A 3 -21.19 33.53 -2.88
CA ASP A 3 -21.66 34.85 -3.34
C ASP A 3 -23.13 35.10 -2.97
N ALA A 4 -23.98 34.06 -3.05
CA ALA A 4 -25.39 34.15 -2.69
C ALA A 4 -25.60 34.28 -1.17
N VAL A 5 -24.71 33.69 -0.36
CA VAL A 5 -24.72 33.87 1.11
C VAL A 5 -24.21 35.26 1.46
N GLU A 6 -23.14 35.72 0.81
CA GLU A 6 -22.53 37.04 1.03
C GLU A 6 -23.51 38.18 0.70
N ALA A 7 -24.32 38.01 -0.35
CA ALA A 7 -25.41 38.93 -0.69
C ALA A 7 -26.49 39.05 0.41
N LYS A 8 -26.67 38.02 1.25
CA LYS A 8 -27.63 38.02 2.37
C LYS A 8 -26.99 38.32 3.73
N SER A 9 -25.71 38.01 3.89
CA SER A 9 -24.92 38.22 5.09
C SER A 9 -23.44 38.31 4.72
N ALA A 10 -22.93 39.53 4.62
CA ALA A 10 -21.53 39.79 4.25
C ALA A 10 -20.54 39.13 5.23
N ASP A 11 -20.82 39.19 6.53
CA ASP A 11 -19.99 38.55 7.55
C ASP A 11 -19.90 37.02 7.37
N LEU A 12 -21.05 36.36 7.16
CA LEU A 12 -21.08 34.92 6.95
C LEU A 12 -20.36 34.53 5.65
N GLY A 13 -20.60 35.29 4.57
CA GLY A 13 -19.91 35.10 3.29
C GLY A 13 -18.39 35.20 3.43
N LYS A 14 -17.89 36.22 4.14
CA LYS A 14 -16.47 36.41 4.42
C LYS A 14 -15.87 35.23 5.20
N ARG A 15 -16.54 34.76 6.26
CA ARG A 15 -16.09 33.58 7.03
C ARG A 15 -16.02 32.33 6.15
N MET A 16 -17.00 32.11 5.28
CA MET A 16 -16.99 30.99 4.33
C MET A 16 -15.84 31.06 3.32
N ARG A 17 -15.49 32.26 2.83
CA ARG A 17 -14.32 32.45 1.95
C ARG A 17 -13.01 32.12 2.67
N THR A 18 -12.85 32.53 3.93
CA THR A 18 -11.65 32.20 4.71
C THR A 18 -11.48 30.69 4.86
N VAL A 19 -12.56 29.96 5.15
CA VAL A 19 -12.53 28.49 5.23
C VAL A 19 -12.16 27.86 3.88
N LEU A 20 -12.76 28.34 2.79
CA LEU A 20 -12.46 27.84 1.45
C LEU A 20 -10.99 28.08 1.07
N ALA A 21 -10.46 29.28 1.32
CA ALA A 21 -9.07 29.62 1.05
C ALA A 21 -8.11 28.74 1.87
N GLY A 22 -8.41 28.54 3.16
CA GLY A 22 -7.62 27.63 4.02
C GLY A 22 -7.65 26.17 3.53
N ASN A 23 -8.81 25.70 3.05
CA ASN A 23 -8.92 24.37 2.46
C ASN A 23 -8.16 24.27 1.14
N CYS A 24 -8.24 25.27 0.26
CA CYS A 24 -7.50 25.30 -1.01
C CYS A 24 -5.98 25.29 -0.78
N ALA A 25 -5.47 26.08 0.18
CA ALA A 25 -4.06 26.10 0.53
C ALA A 25 -3.56 24.72 1.03
N ARG A 26 -4.40 23.97 1.74
CA ARG A 26 -4.08 22.60 2.19
C ARG A 26 -4.00 21.58 1.05
N LEU A 27 -4.46 21.92 -0.15
CA LEU A 27 -4.37 21.05 -1.33
C LEU A 27 -3.11 21.31 -2.16
N GLU A 28 -2.37 22.39 -1.88
CA GLU A 28 -1.14 22.71 -2.59
C GLU A 28 -0.07 21.64 -2.34
N GLY A 29 0.59 21.19 -3.40
CA GLY A 29 1.61 20.14 -3.34
C GLY A 29 1.07 18.71 -3.25
N LEU A 30 -0.25 18.52 -3.17
CA LEU A 30 -0.86 17.18 -3.24
C LEU A 30 -0.89 16.66 -4.69
N SER A 31 -0.89 15.33 -4.84
CA SER A 31 -1.08 14.68 -6.14
C SER A 31 -2.49 14.93 -6.69
N PRO A 32 -2.71 14.85 -8.01
CA PRO A 32 -4.04 15.04 -8.60
C PRO A 32 -5.13 14.14 -7.97
N ALA A 33 -4.79 12.88 -7.69
CA ALA A 33 -5.69 11.94 -7.02
C ALA A 33 -6.02 12.36 -5.57
N ALA A 34 -5.03 12.82 -4.80
CA ALA A 34 -5.23 13.30 -3.44
C ALA A 34 -6.06 14.59 -3.39
N VAL A 35 -5.88 15.48 -4.38
CA VAL A 35 -6.71 16.68 -4.56
C VAL A 35 -8.15 16.28 -4.86
N GLU A 36 -8.37 15.30 -5.74
CA GLU A 36 -9.71 14.85 -6.11
C GLU A 36 -10.44 14.16 -4.94
N TYR A 37 -9.76 13.28 -4.21
CA TYR A 37 -10.31 12.67 -3.00
C TYR A 37 -10.68 13.74 -1.95
N SER A 38 -9.79 14.71 -1.73
CA SER A 38 -10.02 15.79 -0.77
C SER A 38 -11.24 16.66 -1.15
N LYS A 39 -11.47 16.90 -2.45
CA LYS A 39 -12.70 17.58 -2.93
C LYS A 39 -13.96 16.78 -2.58
N LYS A 40 -13.94 15.45 -2.73
CA LYS A 40 -15.08 14.60 -2.36
C LYS A 40 -15.34 14.63 -0.84
N CYS A 41 -14.30 14.61 -0.01
CA CYS A 41 -14.45 14.78 1.46
C CYS A 41 -15.06 16.13 1.83
N VAL A 42 -14.57 17.23 1.24
CA VAL A 42 -15.12 18.57 1.49
C VAL A 42 -16.58 18.65 1.07
N HIS A 43 -16.95 18.03 -0.06
CA HIS A 43 -18.35 17.94 -0.50
C HIS A 43 -19.20 17.18 0.53
N PHE A 44 -18.74 16.01 0.99
CA PHE A 44 -19.46 15.23 1.99
C PHE A 44 -19.64 16.00 3.31
N ILE A 45 -18.58 16.62 3.84
CA ILE A 45 -18.66 17.45 5.06
C ILE A 45 -19.67 18.59 4.87
N THR A 46 -19.65 19.25 3.72
CA THR A 46 -20.59 20.32 3.39
C THR A 46 -22.03 19.79 3.36
N HIS A 47 -22.26 18.63 2.76
CA HIS A 47 -23.57 17.99 2.73
C HIS A 47 -24.07 17.65 4.15
N VAL A 48 -23.21 17.07 5.00
CA VAL A 48 -23.53 16.77 6.40
C VAL A 48 -23.92 18.04 7.16
N MET A 49 -23.11 19.10 7.05
CA MET A 49 -23.39 20.37 7.69
C MET A 49 -24.72 21.00 7.22
N CYS A 50 -24.99 20.99 5.92
CA CYS A 50 -26.25 21.51 5.38
C CYS A 50 -27.44 20.68 5.87
N SER A 51 -27.34 19.36 5.86
CA SER A 51 -28.41 18.47 6.32
C SER A 51 -28.70 18.65 7.80
N LEU A 52 -27.68 18.75 8.66
CA LEU A 52 -27.84 19.07 10.08
C LEU A 52 -28.53 20.42 10.29
N THR A 53 -28.11 21.46 9.56
CA THR A 53 -28.70 22.80 9.65
C THR A 53 -30.17 22.81 9.23
N LEU A 54 -30.55 21.95 8.28
CA LEU A 54 -31.91 21.84 7.76
C LEU A 54 -32.77 20.78 8.49
N GLY A 55 -32.24 20.15 9.56
CA GLY A 55 -32.95 19.11 10.30
C GLY A 55 -33.23 17.84 9.49
N LYS A 56 -32.43 17.57 8.45
CA LYS A 56 -32.57 16.38 7.60
C LYS A 56 -31.86 15.19 8.24
N GLN A 57 -32.45 14.00 8.07
CA GLN A 57 -31.81 12.75 8.45
C GLN A 57 -30.56 12.50 7.58
N LEU A 58 -29.45 12.14 8.22
CA LEU A 58 -28.20 11.82 7.55
C LEU A 58 -28.20 10.35 7.10
N SER A 59 -27.73 10.11 5.87
CA SER A 59 -27.24 8.78 5.45
C SER A 59 -25.72 8.76 5.50
N PHE A 60 -25.16 7.69 6.06
CA PHE A 60 -23.71 7.49 6.17
C PHE A 60 -23.14 6.60 5.07
N GLU A 61 -23.95 6.13 4.11
CA GLU A 61 -23.48 5.30 2.98
C GLU A 61 -22.36 6.02 2.19
N LYS A 62 -22.50 7.33 2.01
CA LYS A 62 -21.48 8.17 1.35
C LYS A 62 -20.18 8.29 2.15
N ALA A 63 -20.27 8.21 3.48
CA ALA A 63 -19.11 8.21 4.37
C ALA A 63 -18.34 6.89 4.25
N ASP A 64 -19.07 5.78 4.19
CA ASP A 64 -18.49 4.45 3.99
C ASP A 64 -17.85 4.31 2.61
N GLU A 65 -18.48 4.85 1.55
CA GLU A 65 -17.89 4.94 0.20
C GLU A 65 -16.56 5.71 0.22
N LEU A 66 -16.55 6.89 0.83
CA LEU A 66 -15.34 7.71 0.96
C LEU A 66 -14.26 7.03 1.79
N HIS A 67 -14.64 6.34 2.87
CA HIS A 67 -13.69 5.60 3.69
C HIS A 67 -13.08 4.43 2.90
N LYS A 68 -13.87 3.70 2.12
CA LYS A 68 -13.39 2.64 1.23
C LYS A 68 -12.47 3.19 0.14
N GLU A 69 -12.80 4.35 -0.44
CA GLU A 69 -11.95 5.03 -1.43
C GLU A 69 -10.63 5.50 -0.81
N PHE A 70 -10.65 6.05 0.41
CA PHE A 70 -9.44 6.42 1.14
C PHE A 70 -8.54 5.21 1.37
N GLN A 71 -9.10 4.10 1.86
CA GLN A 71 -8.33 2.88 2.09
C GLN A 71 -7.73 2.34 0.78
N ALA A 72 -8.50 2.37 -0.32
CA ALA A 72 -7.99 1.96 -1.63
C ALA A 72 -6.84 2.88 -2.13
N ASN A 73 -6.95 4.19 -1.90
CA ASN A 73 -5.93 5.17 -2.29
C ASN A 73 -4.70 5.16 -1.37
N GLN A 74 -4.85 4.76 -0.10
CA GLN A 74 -3.75 4.61 0.84
C GLN A 74 -2.87 3.41 0.47
N GLN A 75 -3.43 2.36 -0.15
CA GLN A 75 -2.74 1.11 -0.48
C GLN A 75 -1.65 1.26 -1.56
N LEU A 76 -1.80 2.17 -2.53
CA LEU A 76 -0.75 2.44 -3.52
C LEU A 76 0.46 3.21 -2.94
N ALA A 77 0.34 3.80 -1.75
CA ALA A 77 1.37 4.63 -1.13
C ALA A 77 2.18 3.91 -0.02
N MET A 78 1.78 2.71 0.42
CA MET A 78 2.26 2.18 1.70
C MET A 78 3.68 1.58 1.68
N ILE A 79 4.21 1.10 0.54
CA ILE A 79 5.58 0.56 0.52
C ILE A 79 6.62 1.62 0.86
N ASN A 80 6.40 2.87 0.43
CA ASN A 80 7.28 3.98 0.76
C ASN A 80 7.13 4.45 2.21
N THR A 81 6.11 3.97 2.93
CA THR A 81 5.91 4.22 4.37
C THR A 81 6.41 3.08 5.26
N LEU A 82 6.94 2.00 4.69
CA LEU A 82 7.53 0.91 5.46
C LEU A 82 8.75 1.40 6.26
N PRO A 83 8.94 0.93 7.51
CA PRO A 83 10.16 1.18 8.27
C PRO A 83 11.41 0.73 7.52
N ALA A 84 12.54 1.42 7.77
CA ALA A 84 13.79 1.17 7.05
C ALA A 84 14.30 -0.28 7.18
N ASN A 85 14.20 -0.88 8.37
CA ASN A 85 14.56 -2.28 8.64
C ASN A 85 13.68 -3.30 7.91
N VAL A 86 12.44 -2.92 7.58
CA VAL A 86 11.56 -3.78 6.77
C VAL A 86 11.91 -3.64 5.31
N LYS A 87 12.05 -2.39 4.83
CA LYS A 87 12.34 -2.08 3.43
C LYS A 87 13.72 -2.61 3.01
N SER A 88 14.69 -2.65 3.92
CA SER A 88 16.03 -3.18 3.65
C SER A 88 16.07 -4.66 3.31
N LEU A 89 15.06 -5.43 3.71
CA LEU A 89 14.96 -6.85 3.40
C LEU A 89 14.39 -7.14 2.01
N PHE A 90 13.81 -6.13 1.32
CA PHE A 90 13.16 -6.34 0.03
C PHE A 90 14.20 -6.34 -1.11
N PRO A 91 14.22 -7.40 -1.95
CA PRO A 91 14.87 -7.35 -3.25
C PRO A 91 14.27 -6.24 -4.12
N LYS A 92 15.12 -5.64 -4.96
CA LYS A 92 14.78 -4.54 -5.86
C LYS A 92 13.58 -4.87 -6.74
N GLU A 93 13.51 -6.08 -7.31
CA GLU A 93 12.40 -6.52 -8.16
C GLU A 93 11.06 -6.54 -7.43
N ASN A 94 11.03 -6.82 -6.12
CA ASN A 94 9.82 -6.77 -5.33
C ASN A 94 9.32 -5.33 -5.14
N LEU A 95 10.24 -4.39 -4.91
CA LEU A 95 9.92 -2.96 -4.78
C LEU A 95 9.46 -2.39 -6.12
N GLU A 96 10.20 -2.66 -7.20
CA GLU A 96 9.84 -2.21 -8.55
C GLU A 96 8.48 -2.75 -9.00
N PHE A 97 8.21 -4.03 -8.74
CA PHE A 97 6.89 -4.61 -9.02
C PHE A 97 5.80 -3.85 -8.28
N ALA A 98 5.99 -3.60 -6.99
CA ALA A 98 4.98 -2.95 -6.18
C ALA A 98 4.75 -1.47 -6.56
N ASP A 99 5.82 -0.74 -6.91
CA ASP A 99 5.72 0.63 -7.45
C ASP A 99 5.05 0.67 -8.83
N SER A 100 5.09 -0.43 -9.58
CA SER A 100 4.47 -0.54 -10.91
C SER A 100 3.00 -0.99 -10.89
N ILE A 101 2.40 -1.19 -9.70
CA ILE A 101 1.00 -1.60 -9.59
C ILE A 101 0.07 -0.41 -9.86
N THR A 102 -0.85 -0.57 -10.80
CA THR A 102 -1.91 0.41 -11.07
C THR A 102 -3.11 0.22 -10.13
N GLU A 103 -4.00 1.23 -10.06
CA GLU A 103 -5.24 1.13 -9.26
C GLU A 103 -6.12 -0.05 -9.67
N SER A 104 -6.26 -0.31 -10.98
CA SER A 104 -7.01 -1.45 -11.51
C SER A 104 -6.41 -2.78 -11.09
N GLU A 105 -5.08 -2.89 -11.09
CA GLU A 105 -4.37 -4.11 -10.73
C GLU A 105 -4.39 -4.36 -9.22
N SER A 106 -4.32 -3.29 -8.42
CA SER A 106 -4.50 -3.36 -6.97
C SER A 106 -5.84 -4.01 -6.59
N LYS A 107 -6.92 -3.68 -7.31
CA LYS A 107 -8.25 -4.30 -7.11
C LYS A 107 -8.23 -5.81 -7.40
N ILE A 108 -7.52 -6.23 -8.44
CA ILE A 108 -7.35 -7.66 -8.79
C ILE A 108 -6.57 -8.37 -7.69
N LEU A 109 -5.43 -7.83 -7.27
CA LEU A 109 -4.60 -8.42 -6.21
C LEU A 109 -5.37 -8.55 -4.90
N LYS A 110 -6.16 -7.52 -4.53
CA LYS A 110 -7.02 -7.58 -3.35
C LYS A 110 -8.05 -8.70 -3.45
N GLU A 111 -8.74 -8.84 -4.57
CA GLU A 111 -9.75 -9.89 -4.75
C GLU A 111 -9.14 -11.30 -4.65
N VAL A 112 -7.92 -11.49 -5.19
CA VAL A 112 -7.22 -12.78 -5.09
C VAL A 112 -6.72 -13.01 -3.67
N PHE A 113 -5.99 -12.06 -3.08
CA PHE A 113 -5.37 -12.24 -1.76
C PHE A 113 -6.39 -12.39 -0.64
N ASP A 114 -7.60 -11.84 -0.78
CA ASP A 114 -8.68 -12.01 0.20
C ASP A 114 -9.20 -13.46 0.24
N LYS A 115 -9.07 -14.20 -0.87
CA LYS A 115 -9.49 -15.61 -1.00
C LYS A 115 -8.40 -16.60 -0.57
N HIS A 116 -7.14 -16.18 -0.59
CA HIS A 116 -5.98 -17.04 -0.29
C HIS A 116 -5.33 -16.59 1.04
N ALA A 117 -5.85 -17.11 2.16
CA ALA A 117 -5.42 -16.73 3.51
C ALA A 117 -4.04 -17.30 3.93
N CYS A 118 -3.48 -18.26 3.19
CA CYS A 118 -2.17 -18.85 3.48
C CYS A 118 -1.37 -19.07 2.19
N PHE A 119 -0.13 -18.56 2.15
CA PHE A 119 0.71 -18.47 0.94
C PHE A 119 1.80 -19.56 0.89
N GLU A 120 1.49 -20.79 1.31
CA GLU A 120 2.43 -21.91 1.08
C GLU A 120 2.64 -22.21 -0.41
N GLN A 121 1.81 -21.63 -1.29
CA GLN A 121 1.86 -21.81 -2.74
C GLN A 121 1.82 -20.47 -3.47
N VAL A 122 2.93 -19.71 -3.40
CA VAL A 122 3.12 -18.48 -4.21
C VAL A 122 2.80 -18.73 -5.69
N GLY A 123 3.06 -19.95 -6.20
CA GLY A 123 2.68 -20.36 -7.55
C GLY A 123 1.16 -20.31 -7.80
N GLU A 124 0.35 -20.86 -6.91
CA GLU A 124 -1.12 -20.88 -7.06
C GLU A 124 -1.74 -19.49 -6.96
N MET A 125 -1.17 -18.63 -6.09
CA MET A 125 -1.55 -17.21 -6.04
C MET A 125 -1.30 -16.55 -7.40
N ILE A 126 -0.15 -16.80 -8.03
CA ILE A 126 0.16 -16.22 -9.33
C ILE A 126 -0.78 -16.75 -10.40
N ASP A 127 -1.12 -18.04 -10.39
CA ASP A 127 -2.10 -18.63 -11.32
C ASP A 127 -3.47 -17.97 -11.20
N ALA A 128 -3.93 -17.71 -9.97
CA ALA A 128 -5.20 -17.02 -9.72
C ALA A 128 -5.18 -15.56 -10.19
N VAL A 129 -4.04 -14.88 -10.08
CA VAL A 129 -3.87 -13.52 -10.64
C VAL A 129 -3.81 -13.57 -12.17
N GLU A 130 -3.07 -14.52 -12.75
CA GLU A 130 -2.90 -14.68 -14.19
C GLU A 130 -4.25 -14.97 -14.90
N ALA A 131 -5.13 -15.73 -14.26
CA ALA A 131 -6.49 -15.98 -14.73
C ALA A 131 -7.36 -14.70 -14.81
N LYS A 132 -7.04 -13.65 -14.03
CA LYS A 132 -7.74 -12.35 -14.04
C LYS A 132 -7.03 -11.29 -14.88
N SER A 133 -5.70 -11.32 -14.92
CA SER A 133 -4.86 -10.43 -15.70
C SER A 133 -3.56 -11.14 -16.05
N ALA A 134 -3.46 -11.57 -17.31
CA ALA A 134 -2.30 -12.29 -17.81
C ALA A 134 -1.01 -11.46 -17.68
N ASP A 135 -1.07 -10.16 -17.99
CA ASP A 135 0.09 -9.26 -17.89
C ASP A 135 0.56 -9.08 -16.45
N LEU A 136 -0.37 -8.97 -15.49
CA LEU A 136 -0.03 -8.87 -14.07
C LEU A 136 0.56 -10.19 -13.55
N GLY A 137 -0.05 -11.32 -13.87
CA GLY A 137 0.46 -12.65 -13.54
C GLY A 137 1.87 -12.89 -14.09
N LYS A 138 2.10 -12.52 -15.35
CA LYS A 138 3.42 -12.58 -15.99
C LYS A 138 4.47 -11.75 -15.24
N ARG A 139 4.14 -10.53 -14.82
CA ARG A 139 5.07 -9.71 -14.00
C ARG A 139 5.37 -10.37 -12.65
N MET A 140 4.37 -10.97 -11.99
CA MET A 140 4.59 -11.72 -10.75
C MET A 140 5.47 -12.95 -10.96
N ARG A 141 5.31 -13.68 -12.07
CA ARG A 141 6.21 -14.80 -12.45
C ARG A 141 7.66 -14.32 -12.62
N THR A 142 7.88 -13.15 -13.23
CA THR A 142 9.21 -12.56 -13.37
C THR A 142 9.85 -12.26 -12.01
N VAL A 143 9.10 -11.66 -11.08
CA VAL A 143 9.59 -11.41 -9.71
C VAL A 143 9.94 -12.72 -8.99
N LEU A 144 9.07 -13.74 -9.10
CA LEU A 144 9.33 -15.04 -8.50
C LEU A 144 10.60 -15.69 -9.09
N ALA A 145 10.79 -15.63 -10.40
CA ALA A 145 11.98 -16.16 -11.06
C ALA A 145 13.27 -15.45 -10.60
N GLY A 146 13.25 -14.12 -10.48
CA GLY A 146 14.36 -13.34 -9.94
C GLY A 146 14.71 -13.75 -8.51
N ASN A 147 13.70 -13.90 -7.66
CA ASN A 147 13.86 -14.39 -6.29
C ASN A 147 14.41 -15.82 -6.22
N CYS A 148 14.00 -16.71 -7.12
CA CYS A 148 14.53 -18.07 -7.21
C CYS A 148 16.01 -18.08 -7.63
N ALA A 149 16.41 -17.24 -8.60
CA ALA A 149 17.79 -17.14 -9.07
C ALA A 149 18.75 -16.71 -7.96
N ARG A 150 18.30 -15.89 -7.00
CA ARG A 150 19.07 -15.46 -5.82
C ARG A 150 19.42 -16.61 -4.86
N LEU A 151 18.79 -17.78 -5.01
CA LEU A 151 19.05 -18.97 -4.20
C LEU A 151 20.12 -19.90 -4.79
N GLU A 152 20.49 -19.69 -6.05
CA GLU A 152 21.41 -20.58 -6.76
C GLU A 152 22.82 -20.56 -6.13
N GLY A 153 23.36 -21.75 -5.87
CA GLY A 153 24.70 -21.90 -5.29
C GLY A 153 24.81 -21.55 -3.80
N LEU A 154 23.70 -21.22 -3.13
CA LEU A 154 23.67 -21.03 -1.68
C LEU A 154 23.73 -22.38 -0.94
N SER A 155 24.26 -22.36 0.28
CA SER A 155 24.22 -23.52 1.18
C SER A 155 22.79 -23.81 1.63
N PRO A 156 22.48 -25.03 2.12
CA PRO A 156 21.16 -25.34 2.66
C PRO A 156 20.70 -24.37 3.77
N ALA A 157 21.61 -23.96 4.66
CA ALA A 157 21.31 -23.01 5.73
C ALA A 157 21.00 -21.60 5.19
N ALA A 158 21.76 -21.13 4.20
CA ALA A 158 21.50 -19.86 3.54
C ALA A 158 20.16 -19.88 2.77
N VAL A 159 19.85 -20.98 2.07
CA VAL A 159 18.56 -21.18 1.39
C VAL A 159 17.40 -21.16 2.38
N GLU A 160 17.53 -21.84 3.53
CA GLU A 160 16.49 -21.83 4.57
C GLU A 160 16.25 -20.43 5.11
N TYR A 161 17.30 -19.67 5.39
CA TYR A 161 17.19 -18.27 5.79
C TYR A 161 16.50 -17.42 4.72
N SER A 162 16.92 -17.51 3.46
CA SER A 162 16.31 -16.77 2.35
C SER A 162 14.81 -17.06 2.20
N LYS A 163 14.38 -18.32 2.39
CA LYS A 163 12.95 -18.67 2.39
C LYS A 163 12.15 -17.94 3.47
N LYS A 164 12.72 -17.76 4.67
CA LYS A 164 12.08 -16.98 5.74
C LYS A 164 11.94 -15.51 5.35
N CYS A 165 12.96 -14.92 4.73
CA CYS A 165 12.88 -13.55 4.21
C CYS A 165 11.81 -13.41 3.13
N VAL A 166 11.79 -14.30 2.13
CA VAL A 166 10.78 -14.29 1.05
C VAL A 166 9.37 -14.44 1.61
N HIS A 167 9.17 -15.34 2.57
CA HIS A 167 7.87 -15.51 3.23
C HIS A 167 7.44 -14.24 3.98
N PHE A 168 8.35 -13.61 4.72
CA PHE A 168 8.07 -12.34 5.41
C PHE A 168 7.70 -11.21 4.42
N ILE A 169 8.47 -11.03 3.36
CA ILE A 169 8.23 -10.02 2.32
C ILE A 169 6.86 -10.25 1.66
N THR A 170 6.57 -11.50 1.30
CA THR A 170 5.28 -11.89 0.72
C THR A 170 4.14 -11.55 1.67
N HIS A 171 4.28 -11.87 2.95
CA HIS A 171 3.30 -11.52 3.97
C HIS A 171 3.09 -10.01 4.08
N VAL A 172 4.16 -9.22 4.11
CA VAL A 172 4.06 -7.75 4.15
C VAL A 172 3.30 -7.22 2.94
N MET A 173 3.67 -7.63 1.72
CA MET A 173 3.02 -7.17 0.49
C MET A 173 1.53 -7.54 0.46
N CYS A 174 1.17 -8.76 0.87
CA CYS A 174 -0.22 -9.19 0.91
C CYS A 174 -1.02 -8.41 1.96
N SER A 175 -0.46 -8.23 3.16
CA SER A 175 -1.10 -7.47 4.23
C SER A 175 -1.31 -6.01 3.84
N LEU A 176 -0.33 -5.37 3.18
CA LEU A 176 -0.51 -4.03 2.61
C LEU A 176 -1.64 -3.98 1.59
N THR A 177 -1.65 -4.92 0.64
CA THR A 177 -2.69 -5.03 -0.39
C THR A 177 -4.09 -5.25 0.20
N LEU A 178 -4.17 -5.92 1.35
CA LEU A 178 -5.43 -6.16 2.06
C LEU A 178 -5.78 -5.06 3.08
N GLY A 179 -4.88 -4.11 3.34
CA GLY A 179 -5.09 -3.07 4.35
C GLY A 179 -5.06 -3.61 5.77
N LYS A 180 -4.37 -4.73 5.99
CA LYS A 180 -4.18 -5.35 7.30
C LYS A 180 -3.08 -4.65 8.08
N GLN A 181 -3.21 -4.61 9.40
CA GLN A 181 -2.17 -4.11 10.28
C GLN A 181 -0.93 -5.01 10.20
N LEU A 182 0.25 -4.38 10.12
CA LEU A 182 1.53 -5.07 10.09
C LEU A 182 2.18 -5.07 11.47
N SER A 183 2.82 -6.19 11.82
CA SER A 183 3.87 -6.24 12.84
C SER A 183 5.23 -6.34 12.14
N PHE A 184 6.19 -5.58 12.65
CA PHE A 184 7.55 -5.52 12.10
C PHE A 184 8.59 -6.23 12.97
N GLU A 185 8.17 -6.84 14.08
CA GLU A 185 9.05 -7.61 14.97
C GLU A 185 9.80 -8.72 14.22
N LYS A 186 9.13 -9.32 13.22
CA LYS A 186 9.73 -10.36 12.40
C LYS A 186 10.91 -9.87 11.55
N ALA A 187 10.92 -8.58 11.15
CA ALA A 187 12.08 -8.01 10.44
C ALA A 187 13.31 -7.99 11.35
N ASP A 188 13.14 -7.55 12.61
CA ASP A 188 14.23 -7.52 13.59
C ASP A 188 14.74 -8.93 13.93
N GLU A 189 13.85 -9.91 14.00
CA GLU A 189 14.24 -11.32 14.14
C GLU A 189 15.08 -11.80 12.96
N LEU A 190 14.69 -11.48 11.72
CA LEU A 190 15.42 -11.88 10.52
C LEU A 190 16.82 -11.23 10.45
N HIS A 191 16.95 -9.97 10.87
CA HIS A 191 18.26 -9.33 11.03
C HIS A 191 19.12 -10.07 12.07
N LYS A 192 18.55 -10.42 13.22
CA LYS A 192 19.27 -11.18 14.27
C LYS A 192 19.63 -12.60 13.81
N GLU A 193 18.75 -13.26 13.05
CA GLU A 193 19.00 -14.58 12.48
C GLU A 193 20.16 -14.54 11.47
N PHE A 194 20.25 -13.50 10.65
CA PHE A 194 21.39 -13.32 9.72
C PHE A 194 22.72 -13.26 10.45
N GLN A 195 22.80 -12.50 11.55
CA GLN A 195 24.03 -12.37 12.35
C GLN A 195 24.50 -13.69 12.97
N LYS A 196 23.60 -14.69 13.09
CA LYS A 196 23.91 -16.03 13.62
C LYS A 196 24.41 -17.00 12.55
N LEU A 197 24.28 -16.66 11.27
CA LEU A 197 24.79 -17.50 10.17
C LEU A 197 26.32 -17.49 10.14
N SER A 198 26.89 -18.51 9.49
CA SER A 198 28.33 -18.57 9.29
C SER A 198 28.82 -17.37 8.46
N ALA A 199 30.08 -16.94 8.65
CA ALA A 199 30.64 -15.85 7.85
C ALA A 199 30.61 -16.15 6.34
N ALA A 200 30.76 -17.43 5.95
CA ALA A 200 30.65 -17.87 4.57
C ALA A 200 29.23 -17.69 4.02
N ASP A 201 28.20 -18.06 4.80
CA ASP A 201 26.80 -17.90 4.40
C ASP A 201 26.39 -16.41 4.34
N GLN A 202 26.83 -15.60 5.31
CA GLN A 202 26.60 -14.16 5.28
C GLN A 202 27.21 -13.51 4.03
N ALA A 203 28.43 -13.90 3.65
CA ALA A 203 29.09 -13.40 2.45
C ALA A 203 28.39 -13.88 1.17
N ALA A 204 27.98 -15.15 1.11
CA ALA A 204 27.24 -15.70 -0.03
C ALA A 204 25.89 -15.01 -0.23
N LEU A 205 25.12 -14.79 0.86
CA LEU A 205 23.85 -14.09 0.83
C LEU A 205 23.99 -12.63 0.37
N LYS A 206 24.98 -11.89 0.91
CA LYS A 206 25.28 -10.52 0.47
C LYS A 206 25.70 -10.45 -1.00
N LYS A 207 26.47 -11.44 -1.47
CA LYS A 207 26.89 -11.52 -2.87
C LYS A 207 25.72 -11.80 -3.81
N ALA A 208 24.82 -12.71 -3.42
CA ALA A 208 23.61 -13.03 -4.19
C ALA A 208 22.55 -11.92 -4.12
N ASN A 209 22.59 -11.07 -3.09
CA ASN A 209 21.62 -10.02 -2.84
C ASN A 209 22.30 -8.67 -2.53
N PRO A 210 23.01 -8.06 -3.50
CA PRO A 210 23.78 -6.83 -3.27
C PRO A 210 22.91 -5.61 -2.92
N ASP A 211 21.62 -5.68 -3.22
CA ASP A 211 20.59 -4.67 -2.99
C ASP A 211 19.86 -4.83 -1.64
N VAL A 212 20.05 -5.95 -0.95
CA VAL A 212 19.41 -6.26 0.34
C VAL A 212 20.39 -5.93 1.48
N GLN A 213 19.90 -5.26 2.52
CA GLN A 213 20.69 -4.98 3.73
C GLN A 213 20.20 -5.89 4.86
N PHE A 214 20.95 -6.98 5.09
CA PHE A 214 20.72 -7.98 6.14
C PHE A 214 21.26 -7.56 7.51
#